data_AF-A0A7V6T952-F1
#
_entry.id   AF-A0A7V6T952-F1
#
_cell.length_a   1.000
_cell.length_b   1.000
_cell.length_c   1.000
_cell.angle_alpha   90.00
_cell.angle_beta   90.00
_cell.angle_gamma   90.00
#
_symmetry.space_group_name_H-M   'P 1'
#
loop_
_entity.id
_entity.type
_entity.pdbx_description
1 polymer ?
#
loop_
_entity_poly.entity_id
_entity_poly.type
_entity_poly.pdbx_seq_one_letter_code
_entity_poly.pdbx_strand_id
1 'polypeptide(L)'
;MTVNTPRAHLVLRYGICSVAAGAKDVLNTLKKEIERKNLMDVEIKLTGCIGLCSMEPLLDVAMEGLPTVTYCLVTPEKVSGIIFHHVLNRTIIQEWVIPNI
;
A
#
# COMPACT_ATOMS: atom_id res chain seq x y z
N MET A 1 -6.32 27.38 -9.27
CA MET A 1 -5.22 26.59 -8.67
C MET A 1 -5.76 25.19 -8.42
N THR A 2 -5.64 24.30 -9.41
CA THR A 2 -5.99 22.88 -9.23
C THR A 2 -4.84 22.24 -8.48
N VAL A 3 -4.98 22.12 -7.16
CA VAL A 3 -4.15 21.22 -6.36
C VAL A 3 -4.36 19.83 -6.95
N ASN A 4 -3.33 19.29 -7.59
CA ASN A 4 -3.31 17.93 -8.10
C ASN A 4 -3.06 17.01 -6.88
N THR A 5 -4.10 16.83 -6.08
CA THR A 5 -4.04 15.95 -4.90
C THR A 5 -3.93 14.51 -5.39
N PRO A 6 -2.98 13.71 -4.89
CA PRO A 6 -2.89 12.31 -5.27
C PRO A 6 -4.19 11.59 -4.90
N ARG A 7 -4.79 10.90 -5.88
CA ARG A 7 -5.99 10.07 -5.70
C ARG A 7 -5.76 8.95 -4.68
N ALA A 8 -4.54 8.44 -4.58
CA ALA A 8 -4.16 7.44 -3.60
C ALA A 8 -2.77 7.70 -2.99
N HIS A 9 -2.65 7.52 -1.68
CA HIS A 9 -1.40 7.50 -0.94
C HIS A 9 -1.16 6.08 -0.44
N LEU A 10 -0.06 5.47 -0.88
CA LEU A 10 0.37 4.14 -0.49
C LEU A 10 1.55 4.28 0.48
N VAL A 11 1.31 4.04 1.75
CA VAL A 11 2.33 4.17 2.79
C VAL A 11 2.81 2.79 3.20
N LEU A 12 4.02 2.43 2.77
CA LEU A 12 4.65 1.17 3.15
C LEU A 12 5.40 1.36 4.47
N ARG A 13 5.06 0.56 5.48
CA ARG A 13 5.83 0.55 6.74
C ARG A 13 7.11 -0.25 6.52
N TYR A 14 8.23 0.45 6.66
CA TYR A 14 9.56 0.03 6.26
C TYR A 14 10.52 0.19 7.44
N GLY A 15 10.71 -0.89 8.18
CA GLY A 15 11.69 -1.04 9.25
C GLY A 15 12.61 -2.24 9.04
N ILE A 16 13.48 -2.51 10.01
CA ILE A 16 14.46 -3.62 9.95
C ILE A 16 13.76 -4.97 9.79
N CYS A 17 12.70 -5.21 10.57
CA CYS A 17 11.89 -6.43 10.50
C CYS A 17 11.14 -6.54 9.16
N SER A 18 10.65 -5.43 8.62
CA SER A 18 9.91 -5.41 7.35
C SER A 18 10.82 -5.67 6.15
N VAL A 19 12.09 -5.23 6.20
CA VAL A 19 13.09 -5.57 5.17
C VAL A 19 13.36 -7.07 5.13
N ALA A 20 13.51 -7.71 6.29
CA ALA A 20 13.69 -9.16 6.39
C ALA A 20 12.43 -9.93 5.91
N ALA A 21 11.24 -9.36 6.10
CA ALA A 21 9.97 -9.91 5.67
C ALA A 21 9.63 -9.67 4.17
N GLY A 22 10.51 -9.01 3.40
CA GLY A 22 10.32 -8.82 1.95
C GLY A 22 9.68 -7.48 1.55
N ALA A 23 9.66 -6.46 2.42
CA ALA A 23 9.11 -5.13 2.08
C ALA A 23 9.83 -4.46 0.89
N LYS A 24 11.09 -4.81 0.63
CA LYS A 24 11.84 -4.33 -0.54
C LYS A 24 11.22 -4.81 -1.86
N ASP A 25 10.78 -6.06 -1.92
CA ASP A 25 10.16 -6.63 -3.11
C ASP A 25 8.75 -6.07 -3.31
N VAL A 26 8.02 -5.86 -2.22
CA VAL A 26 6.74 -5.14 -2.21
C VAL A 26 6.90 -3.72 -2.78
N LEU A 27 7.89 -2.96 -2.31
CA LEU A 27 8.17 -1.61 -2.81
C LEU A 27 8.51 -1.60 -4.30
N ASN A 28 9.35 -2.52 -4.74
CA ASN A 28 9.73 -2.64 -6.15
C ASN A 28 8.50 -2.98 -7.01
N THR A 29 7.64 -3.86 -6.53
CA THR A 29 6.42 -4.27 -7.24
C THR A 29 5.41 -3.14 -7.30
N LEU A 30 5.25 -2.37 -6.21
CA LEU A 30 4.43 -1.16 -6.18
C LEU A 30 4.86 -0.16 -7.27
N LYS A 31 6.15 0.15 -7.34
CA LYS A 31 6.70 1.06 -8.36
C LYS A 31 6.42 0.55 -9.77
N LYS A 32 6.68 -0.73 -10.03
CA LYS A 32 6.45 -1.35 -11.35
C LYS A 32 4.98 -1.34 -11.74
N GLU A 33 4.06 -1.62 -10.81
CA GLU A 33 2.62 -1.61 -11.09
C GLU A 33 2.09 -0.22 -11.41
N ILE A 34 2.53 0.79 -10.64
CA ILE A 34 2.19 2.20 -10.88
C ILE A 34 2.69 2.66 -12.25
N GLU A 35 3.95 2.37 -12.57
CA GLU A 35 4.55 2.72 -13.87
C GLU A 35 3.84 1.99 -15.02
N ARG A 36 3.64 0.67 -14.90
CA ARG A 36 2.98 -0.16 -15.92
C ARG A 36 1.54 0.29 -16.21
N LYS A 37 0.83 0.77 -15.19
CA LYS A 37 -0.56 1.24 -15.31
C LYS A 37 -0.67 2.76 -15.53
N ASN A 38 0.45 3.47 -15.67
CA ASN A 38 0.52 4.92 -15.83
C ASN A 38 -0.28 5.69 -14.75
N LEU A 39 -0.18 5.24 -13.50
CA LEU A 39 -0.87 5.86 -12.37
C LEU A 39 -0.10 7.08 -11.87
N MET A 40 -0.30 8.24 -12.51
CA MET A 40 0.41 9.48 -12.19
C MET A 40 -0.12 10.18 -10.93
N ASP A 41 -1.29 9.77 -10.45
CA ASP A 41 -2.02 10.32 -9.29
C ASP A 41 -1.86 9.45 -8.03
N VAL A 42 -0.83 8.60 -7.97
CA VAL A 42 -0.54 7.73 -6.83
C VAL A 42 0.83 8.06 -6.25
N GLU A 43 0.88 8.33 -4.94
CA GLU A 43 2.12 8.60 -4.22
C GLU A 43 2.50 7.39 -3.35
N ILE A 44 3.76 6.95 -3.42
CA ILE A 44 4.32 5.97 -2.48
C ILE A 44 5.16 6.70 -1.43
N LYS A 45 4.86 6.46 -0.15
CA LYS A 45 5.64 6.92 1.00
C LYS A 45 6.18 5.74 1.80
N LEU A 46 7.36 5.92 2.39
CA LEU A 46 7.92 4.99 3.36
C LEU A 46 7.76 5.57 4.76
N THR A 47 7.26 4.77 5.70
CA THR A 47 7.14 5.16 7.11
C THR A 47 7.84 4.15 8.01
N GLY A 48 8.10 4.52 9.26
CA GLY A 48 8.76 3.65 10.23
C GLY A 48 7.90 2.45 10.68
N CYS A 49 8.53 1.53 11.41
CA CYS A 49 7.84 0.41 12.05
C CYS A 49 6.97 0.90 13.24
N ILE A 50 5.88 0.18 13.51
CA ILE A 50 4.97 0.45 14.63
C ILE A 50 4.87 -0.69 15.64
N GLY A 51 5.83 -1.63 15.61
CA GLY A 51 5.88 -2.75 16.56
C GLY A 51 4.99 -3.95 16.20
N LEU A 52 4.35 -3.95 15.03
CA LEU A 52 3.58 -5.10 14.51
C LEU A 52 4.43 -6.03 13.63
N CYS A 53 5.61 -6.42 14.11
CA CYS A 53 6.60 -7.17 13.31
C CYS A 53 6.05 -8.49 12.73
N SER A 54 5.12 -9.15 13.43
CA SER A 54 4.54 -10.43 12.98
C SER A 54 3.58 -10.32 11.79
N MET A 55 3.15 -9.11 11.43
CA MET A 55 2.19 -8.85 10.35
C MET A 55 2.80 -8.05 9.20
N GLU A 56 4.11 -7.80 9.24
CA GLU A 56 4.83 -7.13 8.18
C GLU A 56 4.97 -8.03 6.93
N PRO A 57 5.10 -7.46 5.73
CA PRO A 57 5.05 -6.03 5.41
C PRO A 57 3.63 -5.43 5.54
N LEU A 58 3.55 -4.20 6.05
CA LEU A 58 2.29 -3.45 6.19
C LEU A 58 2.20 -2.34 5.14
N LEU A 59 1.05 -2.23 4.49
CA LEU A 59 0.77 -1.19 3.49
C LEU A 59 -0.52 -0.45 3.83
N ASP A 60 -0.40 0.81 4.24
CA ASP A 60 -1.55 1.68 4.42
C ASP A 60 -1.95 2.28 3.06
N VAL A 61 -3.25 2.26 2.75
CA VAL A 61 -3.82 2.82 1.53
C VAL A 61 -4.86 3.85 1.92
N ALA A 62 -4.56 5.12 1.64
CA ALA A 62 -5.47 6.24 1.83
C ALA A 62 -5.91 6.78 0.48
N MET A 63 -7.22 6.88 0.27
CA MET A 63 -7.82 7.36 -0.99
C MET A 63 -8.95 8.36 -0.69
N GLU A 64 -9.13 9.34 -1.57
CA GLU A 64 -10.20 10.32 -1.39
C GLU A 64 -11.59 9.67 -1.41
N GLY A 65 -12.37 9.90 -0.35
CA GLY A 65 -13.72 9.36 -0.20
C GLY A 65 -13.80 7.88 0.19
N LEU A 66 -12.67 7.26 0.58
CA LEU A 66 -12.64 5.93 1.19
C LEU A 66 -11.96 6.02 2.57
N PRO A 67 -12.31 5.14 3.52
CA PRO A 67 -11.54 5.04 4.75
C PRO A 67 -10.11 4.59 4.44
N THR A 68 -9.15 5.12 5.19
CA THR A 68 -7.79 4.57 5.18
C THR A 68 -7.82 3.14 5.69
N VAL A 69 -7.16 2.23 4.98
CA VAL A 69 -7.06 0.82 5.38
C VAL A 69 -5.61 0.37 5.42
N THR A 70 -5.30 -0.55 6.33
CA THR A 70 -3.96 -1.12 6.45
C THR A 70 -3.99 -2.58 6.04
N TYR A 71 -3.27 -2.92 4.96
CA TYR A 71 -3.04 -4.28 4.54
C TYR A 71 -1.85 -4.90 5.26
N CYS A 72 -1.96 -6.19 5.57
CA CYS A 72 -0.89 -6.95 6.22
C CYS A 72 -0.40 -8.16 5.45
N LEU A 73 0.77 -8.65 5.86
CA LEU A 73 1.47 -9.75 5.22
C LEU A 73 1.49 -9.54 3.71
N VAL A 74 1.82 -8.30 3.30
CA VAL A 74 1.74 -7.88 1.91
C VAL A 74 2.88 -8.54 1.16
N THR A 75 2.53 -9.27 0.10
CA THR A 75 3.48 -9.90 -0.82
C THR A 75 3.42 -9.18 -2.17
N PRO A 76 4.43 -9.35 -3.05
CA PRO A 76 4.39 -8.85 -4.42
C PRO A 76 3.08 -9.20 -5.17
N GLU A 77 2.55 -10.40 -4.97
CA GLU A 77 1.30 -10.84 -5.62
C GLU A 77 0.09 -10.07 -5.08
N LYS A 78 0.03 -9.88 -3.75
CA LYS A 78 -1.04 -9.07 -3.13
C LYS A 78 -1.01 -7.62 -3.59
N VAL A 79 0.18 -7.05 -3.87
CA VAL A 79 0.30 -5.69 -4.40
C VAL A 79 -0.51 -5.52 -5.69
N SER A 80 -0.36 -6.43 -6.66
CA SER A 80 -1.11 -6.34 -7.91
C SER A 80 -2.63 -6.40 -7.67
N GLY A 81 -3.07 -7.21 -6.71
CA GLY A 81 -4.46 -7.27 -6.26
C GLY A 81 -4.95 -5.97 -5.60
N ILE A 82 -4.16 -5.38 -4.70
CA ILE A 82 -4.47 -4.11 -4.02
C ILE A 82 -4.58 -2.97 -5.05
N ILE A 83 -3.65 -2.87 -6.00
CA ILE A 83 -3.70 -1.86 -7.06
C ILE A 83 -4.96 -2.05 -7.92
N PHE A 84 -5.28 -3.28 -8.31
CA PHE A 84 -6.44 -3.54 -9.15
C PHE A 84 -7.77 -3.31 -8.41
N HIS A 85 -7.99 -3.96 -7.27
CA HIS A 85 -9.28 -3.88 -6.58
C HIS A 85 -9.44 -2.54 -5.86
N HIS A 86 -8.45 -2.11 -5.08
CA HIS A 86 -8.59 -0.91 -4.26
C HIS A 86 -8.28 0.36 -5.05
N VAL A 87 -7.09 0.49 -5.63
CA VAL A 87 -6.67 1.76 -6.27
C VAL A 87 -7.47 2.06 -7.53
N LEU A 88 -7.63 1.08 -8.42
CA LEU A 88 -8.38 1.26 -9.68
C LEU A 88 -9.90 1.17 -9.46
N ASN A 89 -10.38 0.09 -8.83
CA ASN A 89 -11.82 -0.19 -8.73
C ASN A 89 -12.50 0.34 -7.45
N ARG A 90 -11.75 0.98 -6.53
CA ARG A 90 -12.28 1.53 -5.26
C ARG A 90 -12.92 0.47 -4.35
N THR A 91 -12.50 -0.79 -4.47
CA THR A 91 -12.99 -1.94 -3.70
C THR A 91 -11.93 -2.43 -2.72
N ILE A 92 -12.23 -2.34 -1.43
CA ILE A 92 -11.36 -2.80 -0.35
C ILE A 92 -11.45 -4.33 -0.21
N ILE A 93 -10.31 -5.01 -0.28
CA ILE A 93 -10.19 -6.44 -0.01
C ILE A 93 -10.15 -6.67 1.52
N GLN A 94 -11.33 -6.79 2.14
CA GLN A 94 -11.48 -6.88 3.61
C GLN A 94 -10.66 -8.03 4.24
N GLU A 95 -10.50 -9.14 3.52
CA GLU A 95 -9.76 -10.33 3.99
C GLU A 95 -8.27 -10.07 4.26
N TRP A 96 -7.70 -9.01 3.68
CA TRP A 96 -6.28 -8.69 3.83
C TRP A 96 -6.03 -7.49 4.74
N VAL A 97 -7.10 -6.87 5.26
CA VAL A 97 -7.04 -5.68 6.10
C VAL A 97 -6.90 -6.06 7.56
N ILE A 98 -6.06 -5.36 8.30
CA ILE A 98 -6.06 -5.42 9.77
C ILE A 98 -7.23 -4.57 10.28
N PRO A 99 -8.20 -5.17 11.01
CA PRO A 99 -9.27 -4.40 11.64
C PRO A 99 -8.72 -3.56 12.81
N ASN A 100 -9.21 -2.32 12.95
CA ASN A 100 -8.99 -1.44 14.10
C ASN A 100 -7.54 -0.98 14.34
N ILE A 101 -6.87 -0.47 13.31
CA ILE A 101 -5.56 0.20 13.43
C ILE A 101 -5.59 1.65 12.94
#